data_AF-A0A850B6Q1-F1
#
_entry.id   AF-A0A850B6Q1-F1
#
_cell.length_a   1.000
_cell.length_b   1.000
_cell.length_c   1.000
_cell.angle_alpha   90.00
_cell.angle_beta   90.00
_cell.angle_gamma   90.00
#
_symmetry.space_group_name_H-M   'P 1'
#
loop_
_entity.id
_entity.type
_entity.pdbx_description
1 polymer ?
#
loop_
_entity_poly.entity_id
_entity_poly.type
_entity_poly.pdbx_seq_one_letter_code
_entity_poly.pdbx_strand_id
1 'polypeptide(L)'
;MSIAVEGKVAEAFGPTVKEWRADASSGKAERLEFLVGKLGLTGLVTDPIRYQLLHRSASAIIEAERFGARHAVMLVHSFSREHERFDDYAAFAGLFGATATVGDVVSAGRHGSVQLHLGWACCDRG
;
A
#
# COMPACT_ATOMS: atom_id res chain seq x y z
N MET A 1 5.03 7.36 18.81
CA MET A 1 4.88 6.36 17.72
C MET A 1 3.39 6.22 17.48
N SER A 2 2.89 6.51 16.27
CA SER A 2 1.55 6.07 15.87
C SER A 2 1.76 4.86 14.97
N ILE A 3 0.92 3.85 15.14
CA ILE A 3 0.92 2.66 14.30
C ILE A 3 -0.46 2.61 13.66
N ALA A 4 -0.53 2.87 12.36
CA ALA A 4 -1.68 2.42 11.58
C ALA A 4 -1.42 0.95 11.26
N VAL A 5 -2.30 0.06 11.71
CA VAL A 5 -2.30 -1.36 11.34
C VAL A 5 -3.61 -1.60 10.60
N GLU A 6 -3.54 -1.88 9.31
CA GLU A 6 -4.71 -2.40 8.59
C GLU A 6 -4.56 -3.91 8.43
N GLY A 7 -5.20 -4.67 9.31
CA GLY A 7 -5.36 -6.10 9.09
C GLY A 7 -6.39 -6.35 8.00
N LYS A 8 -5.98 -6.79 6.81
CA LYS A 8 -6.93 -7.29 5.81
C LYS A 8 -7.05 -8.80 5.89
N VAL A 9 -8.24 -9.26 6.26
CA VAL A 9 -8.67 -10.67 6.21
C VAL A 9 -8.99 -11.04 4.76
N ALA A 10 -8.28 -12.03 4.24
CA ALA A 10 -8.60 -12.99 3.15
C ALA A 10 -9.25 -12.54 1.81
N GLU A 11 -9.69 -11.30 1.63
CA GLU A 11 -10.27 -10.83 0.37
C GLU A 11 -9.21 -10.26 -0.58
N ALA A 12 -9.40 -10.48 -1.88
CA ALA A 12 -8.61 -9.86 -2.94
C ALA A 12 -8.40 -8.36 -2.67
N PHE A 13 -7.26 -7.78 -3.07
CA PHE A 13 -6.96 -6.34 -2.95
C PHE A 13 -7.86 -5.44 -3.82
N GLY A 14 -8.99 -5.97 -4.30
CA GLY A 14 -9.90 -5.31 -5.21
C GLY A 14 -9.31 -5.16 -6.63
N PRO A 15 -9.85 -4.23 -7.42
CA PRO A 15 -9.43 -4.03 -8.79
C PRO A 15 -8.00 -3.49 -8.88
N THR A 16 -7.37 -3.76 -10.01
CA THR A 16 -6.15 -3.04 -10.38
C THR A 16 -6.45 -1.57 -10.64
N VAL A 17 -5.42 -0.73 -10.69
CA VAL A 17 -5.56 0.67 -11.05
C VAL A 17 -6.13 0.83 -12.47
N LYS A 18 -5.76 -0.04 -13.41
CA LYS A 18 -6.31 -0.01 -14.77
C LYS A 18 -7.80 -0.31 -14.78
N GLU A 19 -8.22 -1.39 -14.09
CA GLU A 19 -9.63 -1.77 -13.97
C GLU A 19 -10.43 -0.67 -13.29
N TRP A 20 -9.91 -0.08 -12.20
CA TRP A 20 -10.57 0.99 -11.47
C TRP A 20 -10.74 2.27 -12.31
N ARG A 21 -9.77 2.55 -13.20
CA ARG A 21 -9.80 3.67 -14.16
C ARG A 21 -10.67 3.41 -15.39
N ALA A 22 -11.09 2.17 -15.69
CA ALA A 22 -11.82 1.87 -16.94
C ALA A 22 -13.12 2.70 -17.07
N ASP A 23 -13.80 2.97 -15.95
CA ASP A 23 -14.97 3.85 -15.86
C ASP A 23 -14.61 5.21 -15.23
N ALA A 24 -13.53 5.85 -15.68
CA ALA A 24 -13.02 7.08 -15.06
C ALA A 24 -13.93 8.28 -15.29
N SER A 25 -14.49 8.81 -14.20
CA SER A 25 -14.96 10.20 -14.12
C SER A 25 -13.79 11.13 -13.76
N SER A 26 -13.96 12.44 -13.97
CA SER A 26 -12.97 13.45 -13.56
C SER A 26 -12.56 13.31 -12.08
N GLY A 27 -13.53 13.06 -11.19
CA GLY A 27 -13.26 12.85 -9.77
C GLY A 27 -12.48 11.56 -9.43
N LYS A 28 -12.57 10.51 -10.27
CA LYS A 28 -11.69 9.33 -10.10
C LYS A 28 -10.24 9.65 -10.47
N ALA A 29 -10.05 10.39 -11.57
CA ALA A 29 -8.72 10.80 -12.00
C ALA A 29 -8.03 11.69 -10.94
N GLU A 30 -8.73 12.72 -10.45
CA GLU A 30 -8.24 13.62 -9.41
C GLU A 30 -7.90 12.87 -8.12
N ARG A 31 -8.76 11.95 -7.69
CA ARG A 31 -8.49 11.12 -6.50
C ARG A 31 -7.22 10.30 -6.65
N LEU A 32 -7.03 9.68 -7.80
CA LEU A 32 -5.86 8.84 -8.02
C LEU A 32 -4.58 9.68 -8.16
N GLU A 33 -4.66 10.84 -8.80
CA GLU A 33 -3.55 11.80 -8.83
C GLU A 33 -3.17 12.25 -7.42
N PHE A 34 -4.15 12.56 -6.57
CA PHE A 34 -3.93 12.87 -5.17
C PHE A 34 -3.23 11.71 -4.42
N LEU A 35 -3.68 10.46 -4.61
CA LEU A 35 -3.06 9.29 -3.97
C LEU A 35 -1.62 9.08 -4.43
N VAL A 36 -1.37 9.18 -5.74
CA VAL A 36 -0.02 9.04 -6.35
C VAL A 36 0.91 10.13 -5.84
N GLY A 37 0.46 11.38 -5.81
CA GLY A 37 1.22 12.51 -5.27
C GLY A 37 1.50 12.34 -3.77
N LYS A 38 0.52 11.85 -3.00
CA LYS A 38 0.68 11.60 -1.56
C LYS A 38 1.72 10.52 -1.27
N LEU A 39 1.78 9.50 -2.13
CA LEU A 39 2.76 8.42 -2.06
C LEU A 39 4.09 8.77 -2.73
N GLY A 40 4.29 10.01 -3.21
CA GLY A 40 5.53 10.42 -3.85
C GLY A 40 5.88 9.61 -5.10
N LEU A 41 4.89 8.96 -5.72
CA LEU A 41 5.10 8.14 -6.90
C LEU A 41 5.12 9.04 -8.14
N THR A 42 6.12 8.85 -8.98
CA THR A 42 6.25 9.60 -10.24
C THR A 42 5.88 8.72 -11.43
N GLY A 43 5.01 9.22 -12.30
CA GLY A 43 4.61 8.53 -13.53
C GLY A 43 3.25 7.83 -13.44
N LEU A 44 2.90 7.12 -14.51
CA LEU A 44 1.61 6.45 -14.63
C LEU A 44 1.64 5.13 -13.86
N VAL A 45 0.95 5.08 -12.72
CA VAL A 45 0.72 3.82 -12.00
C VAL A 45 -0.38 3.05 -12.72
N THR A 46 -0.04 1.89 -13.29
CA THR A 46 -0.97 0.98 -13.99
C THR A 46 -0.80 -0.45 -13.49
N ASP A 47 -1.44 -1.42 -14.16
CA ASP A 47 -1.30 -2.85 -13.86
C ASP A 47 0.17 -3.28 -13.67
N PRO A 48 0.42 -4.25 -12.77
CA PRO A 48 -0.56 -5.02 -11.99
C PRO A 48 -0.98 -4.35 -10.66
N ILE A 49 -0.71 -3.05 -10.47
CA ILE A 49 -0.88 -2.40 -9.16
C ILE A 49 -2.34 -2.37 -8.73
N ARG A 50 -2.59 -2.81 -7.48
CA ARG A 50 -3.92 -2.83 -6.86
C ARG A 50 -4.27 -1.46 -6.29
N TYR A 51 -5.41 -0.90 -6.69
CA TYR A 51 -5.84 0.43 -6.25
C TYR A 51 -5.93 0.53 -4.71
N GLN A 52 -6.38 -0.54 -4.05
CA GLN A 52 -6.51 -0.55 -2.60
C GLN A 52 -5.17 -0.34 -1.89
N LEU A 53 -4.07 -0.92 -2.37
CA LEU A 53 -2.76 -0.78 -1.74
C LEU A 53 -2.29 0.68 -1.75
N LEU A 54 -2.55 1.41 -2.84
CA LEU A 54 -2.30 2.86 -2.91
C LEU A 54 -3.18 3.61 -1.90
N HIS A 55 -4.48 3.36 -1.94
CA HIS A 55 -5.46 4.07 -1.12
C HIS A 55 -5.17 3.91 0.38
N ARG A 56 -4.91 2.69 0.84
CA ARG A 56 -4.65 2.40 2.26
C ARG A 56 -3.33 2.97 2.74
N SER A 57 -2.28 2.87 1.93
CA SER A 57 -0.96 3.44 2.28
C SER A 57 -1.02 4.97 2.37
N ALA A 58 -1.71 5.64 1.43
CA ALA A 58 -1.91 7.08 1.50
C ALA A 58 -2.73 7.48 2.73
N SER A 59 -3.78 6.71 3.06
CA SER A 59 -4.60 6.92 4.26
C SER A 59 -3.76 6.81 5.53
N ALA A 60 -2.85 5.84 5.61
CA ALA A 60 -1.95 5.65 6.75
C ALA A 60 -0.98 6.84 6.92
N ILE A 61 -0.45 7.39 5.82
CA ILE A 61 0.40 8.59 5.86
C ILE A 61 -0.41 9.79 6.34
N ILE A 62 -1.60 10.03 5.78
CA ILE A 62 -2.48 11.15 6.16
C ILE A 62 -2.81 11.10 7.65
N GLU A 63 -3.16 9.92 8.17
CA GLU A 63 -3.48 9.77 9.59
C GLU A 63 -2.24 9.96 10.48
N ALA A 64 -1.07 9.46 10.05
CA ALA A 64 0.19 9.71 10.76
C ALA A 64 0.51 11.21 10.83
N GLU A 65 0.36 11.96 9.74
CA GLU A 65 0.54 13.42 9.73
C GLU A 65 -0.46 14.11 10.65
N ARG A 66 -1.73 13.73 10.60
CA ARG A 66 -2.80 14.30 11.43
C ARG A 66 -2.53 14.18 12.92
N PHE A 67 -1.89 13.08 13.35
CA PHE A 67 -1.50 12.86 14.74
C PHE A 67 -0.04 13.25 15.06
N GLY A 68 0.67 13.89 14.13
CA GLY A 68 2.07 14.27 14.33
C GLY A 68 3.03 13.09 14.49
N ALA A 69 2.65 11.91 14.02
CA ALA A 69 3.47 10.72 14.04
C ALA A 69 4.51 10.74 12.93
N ARG A 70 5.69 10.21 13.22
CA ARG A 70 6.83 10.16 12.27
C ARG A 70 6.86 8.90 11.42
N HIS A 71 5.97 7.95 11.69
CA HIS A 71 5.96 6.64 11.05
C HIS A 71 4.53 6.24 10.70
N ALA A 72 4.37 5.67 9.51
CA ALA A 72 3.18 4.97 9.06
C ALA A 72 3.61 3.57 8.61
N VAL A 73 2.75 2.57 8.83
CA VAL A 73 3.01 1.20 8.40
C VAL A 73 1.80 0.74 7.57
N MET A 74 2.07 0.15 6.40
CA MET A 74 1.08 -0.66 5.69
C MET A 74 1.49 -2.13 5.82
N LEU A 75 0.79 -2.85 6.69
CA LEU A 75 1.01 -4.26 6.97
C LEU A 75 -0.09 -5.08 6.31
N VAL A 76 0.26 -6.00 5.42
CA VAL A 76 -0.69 -7.02 4.96
C VAL A 76 -0.53 -8.25 5.84
N HIS A 77 -1.62 -8.75 6.40
CA HIS A 77 -1.64 -10.07 7.04
C HIS A 77 -2.35 -11.07 6.12
N SER A 78 -1.60 -11.99 5.53
CA SER A 78 -2.16 -13.08 4.75
C SER A 78 -2.51 -14.29 5.61
N PHE A 79 -3.76 -14.72 5.50
CA PHE A 79 -4.26 -15.96 6.11
C PHE A 79 -4.17 -17.16 5.16
N SER A 80 -3.80 -16.95 3.88
CA SER A 80 -3.55 -18.05 2.93
C SER A 80 -2.15 -18.62 3.16
N ARG A 81 -2.08 -19.95 3.12
CA ARG A 81 -0.82 -20.71 3.26
C ARG A 81 0.03 -20.69 2.00
N GLU A 82 -0.54 -20.33 0.85
CA GLU A 82 0.15 -20.35 -0.44
C GLU A 82 0.71 -18.97 -0.85
N HIS A 83 0.78 -18.02 0.10
CA HIS A 83 1.19 -16.63 -0.18
C HIS A 83 0.42 -15.98 -1.33
N GLU A 84 -0.85 -16.39 -1.51
CA GLU A 84 -1.71 -15.80 -2.53
C GLU A 84 -1.67 -14.27 -2.42
N ARG A 85 -1.51 -13.62 -3.58
CA ARG A 85 -1.44 -12.15 -3.70
C ARG A 85 -0.17 -11.51 -3.15
N PHE A 86 0.85 -12.28 -2.75
CA PHE A 86 2.15 -11.69 -2.42
C PHE A 86 2.75 -10.96 -3.63
N ASP A 87 2.60 -11.49 -4.85
CA ASP A 87 3.09 -10.82 -6.07
C ASP A 87 2.44 -9.45 -6.30
N ASP A 88 1.14 -9.30 -6.00
CA ASP A 88 0.44 -8.01 -6.08
C ASP A 88 1.04 -7.02 -5.07
N TYR A 89 1.37 -7.49 -3.86
CA TYR A 89 2.03 -6.69 -2.81
C TYR A 89 3.49 -6.37 -3.16
N ALA A 90 4.24 -7.33 -3.70
CA ALA A 90 5.63 -7.16 -4.10
C ALA A 90 5.74 -6.16 -5.27
N ALA A 91 4.83 -6.23 -6.25
CA ALA A 91 4.75 -5.25 -7.32
C ALA A 91 4.47 -3.84 -6.77
N PHE A 92 3.60 -3.71 -5.77
CA PHE A 92 3.34 -2.45 -5.08
C PHE A 92 4.56 -1.95 -4.30
N ALA A 93 5.26 -2.80 -3.55
CA ALA A 93 6.49 -2.42 -2.85
C ALA A 93 7.58 -1.93 -3.83
N GLY A 94 7.65 -2.55 -5.01
CA GLY A 94 8.55 -2.15 -6.09
C GLY A 94 8.35 -0.71 -6.59
N LEU A 95 7.15 -0.12 -6.43
CA LEU A 95 6.91 1.29 -6.75
C LEU A 95 7.76 2.25 -5.91
N PHE A 96 8.18 1.82 -4.72
CA PHE A 96 9.03 2.57 -3.81
C PHE A 96 10.50 2.17 -3.90
N GLY A 97 10.87 1.33 -4.88
CA GLY A 97 12.21 0.74 -4.98
C GLY A 97 12.52 -0.28 -3.87
N ALA A 98 11.50 -0.77 -3.15
CA ALA A 98 11.67 -1.75 -2.09
C ALA A 98 11.47 -3.18 -2.60
N THR A 99 12.26 -4.12 -2.08
CA THR A 99 12.07 -5.55 -2.31
C THR A 99 11.30 -6.15 -1.15
N ALA A 100 10.05 -6.55 -1.40
CA ALA A 100 9.23 -7.21 -0.40
C ALA A 100 9.73 -8.63 -0.10
N THR A 101 9.76 -9.00 1.18
CA THR A 101 10.02 -10.36 1.65
C THR A 101 8.95 -10.73 2.68
N VAL A 102 8.47 -11.97 2.64
CA VAL A 102 7.50 -12.48 3.62
C VAL A 102 8.13 -12.46 5.02
N GLY A 103 7.40 -11.91 6.00
CA GLY A 103 7.86 -11.79 7.39
C GLY A 103 8.66 -10.52 7.68
N ASP A 104 9.10 -9.80 6.66
CA ASP A 104 9.91 -8.60 6.83
C ASP A 104 9.09 -7.31 6.76
N VAL A 105 9.63 -6.27 7.42
CA VAL A 105 9.18 -4.88 7.26
C VAL A 105 10.27 -4.10 6.54
N VAL A 106 9.91 -3.53 5.40
CA VAL A 106 10.81 -2.74 4.56
C VAL A 106 10.41 -1.27 4.57
N SER A 107 11.40 -0.38 4.49
CA SER A 107 11.17 1.05 4.39
C SER A 107 10.80 1.42 2.95
N ALA A 108 9.66 2.10 2.76
CA ALA A 108 9.19 2.61 1.47
C ALA A 108 9.45 4.11 1.26
N GLY A 109 10.34 4.69 2.08
CA GLY A 109 10.77 6.07 1.95
C GLY A 109 9.95 7.05 2.79
N ARG A 110 10.24 8.33 2.59
CA ARG A 110 9.70 9.43 3.39
C ARG A 110 8.74 10.26 2.57
N HIS A 111 7.58 10.53 3.15
CA HIS A 111 6.51 11.36 2.59
C HIS A 111 6.25 12.52 3.55
N GLY A 112 6.84 13.67 3.26
CA GLY A 112 6.87 14.81 4.18
C GLY A 112 7.66 14.47 5.46
N SER A 113 7.00 14.54 6.62
CA SER A 113 7.59 14.20 7.92
C SER A 113 7.42 12.72 8.31
N VAL A 114 6.70 11.93 7.52
CA VAL A 114 6.34 10.54 7.82
C VAL A 114 7.21 9.58 7.04
N GLN A 115 7.82 8.62 7.73
CA GLN A 115 8.45 7.46 7.13
C GLN A 115 7.40 6.36 6.90
N LEU A 116 7.21 5.92 5.66
CA LEU A 116 6.35 4.78 5.35
C LEU A 116 7.17 3.48 5.44
N HIS A 117 6.58 2.48 6.08
CA HIS A 117 7.07 1.11 6.09
C HIS A 117 6.00 0.17 5.52
N LEU A 118 6.44 -0.87 4.82
CA LEU A 118 5.60 -1.90 4.25
C LEU A 118 5.96 -3.22 4.92
N GLY A 119 4.97 -3.97 5.39
CA GLY A 119 5.20 -5.32 5.91
C GLY A 119 4.24 -6.35 5.32
N TRP A 120 4.69 -7.60 5.27
CA TRP A 120 3.83 -8.75 4.99
C TRP A 120 3.98 -9.79 6.09
N ALA A 121 2.89 -10.07 6.81
CA ALA A 121 2.81 -11.14 7.79
C ALA A 121 2.02 -12.32 7.22
N CYS A 122 2.52 -13.53 7.41
CA CYS A 122 1.75 -14.76 7.21
C CYS A 122 1.55 -15.49 8.54
N CYS A 123 0.50 -16.29 8.63
CA CYS A 123 0.38 -17.25 9.73
C CYS A 123 1.42 -18.36 9.56
N ASP A 124 2.50 -18.34 10.35
CA ASP A 124 3.40 -19.49 10.49
C ASP A 124 2.79 -20.54 11.45
N ARG A 125 3.03 -21.83 11.14
CA ARG A 125 2.69 -22.93 12.07
C ARG A 125 3.61 -22.82 13.29
N GLY A 126 3.01 -22.75 14.48
CA GLY A 126 3.65 -23.29 15.69
C GLY A 126 3.75 -24.81 15.64
#